data_AF-D5BLT9-F1
#
_entry.id   AF-D5BLT9-F1
#
_cell.length_a   1.000
_cell.length_b   1.000
_cell.length_c   1.000
_cell.angle_alpha   90.00
_cell.angle_beta   90.00
_cell.angle_gamma   90.00
#
_symmetry.space_group_name_H-M   'P 1'
#
loop_
_entity.id
_entity.type
_entity.pdbx_description
1 polymer ?
#
loop_
_entity_poly.entity_id
_entity_poly.type
_entity_poly.pdbx_seq_one_letter_code
_entity_poly.pdbx_strand_id
1 'polypeptide(L)'
;MRKLIFILFVIIGTSTFAQETEGDSFQKKAVKLIELTSGQQFEIISEPIVNQIPEENRVEFKKELKASLKGLYVKLAEIYREEFTEDELDEILAFYDTPVGKKMVETTPKVMEKAMTVGQQWGMELQSIMAKYMQ
;
A
#
# COMPACT_ATOMS: atom_id res chain seq x y z
N MET A 1 16.13 52.45 -36.52
CA MET A 1 16.38 52.76 -35.10
C MET A 1 15.05 52.89 -34.36
N ARG A 2 14.90 52.11 -33.28
CA ARG A 2 14.19 52.43 -32.03
C ARG A 2 12.67 52.73 -32.04
N LYS A 3 11.96 51.83 -31.34
CA LYS A 3 10.74 51.94 -30.50
C LYS A 3 9.43 51.50 -31.17
N LEU A 4 8.94 50.28 -30.89
CA LEU A 4 8.11 49.83 -29.72
C LEU A 4 6.65 50.33 -29.89
N ILE A 5 5.56 49.56 -29.73
CA ILE A 5 5.28 48.23 -29.18
C ILE A 5 3.94 47.76 -29.78
N PHE A 6 3.84 46.45 -30.01
CA PHE A 6 2.67 45.67 -30.40
C PHE A 6 1.57 45.71 -29.33
N ILE A 7 0.33 45.89 -29.77
CA ILE A 7 -0.86 45.60 -28.97
C ILE A 7 -1.81 44.73 -29.81
N LEU A 8 -2.35 43.72 -29.14
CA LEU A 8 -3.46 42.82 -29.48
C LEU A 8 -3.18 41.64 -30.44
N PHE A 9 -2.95 40.47 -29.85
CA PHE A 9 -3.98 39.41 -29.92
C PHE A 9 -3.97 38.58 -28.63
N VAL A 10 -5.16 38.39 -28.11
CA VAL A 10 -5.54 37.76 -26.85
C VAL A 10 -5.92 36.29 -27.17
N ILE A 11 -5.59 35.37 -26.25
CA ILE A 11 -6.01 33.95 -26.15
C ILE A 11 -5.34 32.96 -27.13
N ILE A 12 -4.29 32.27 -26.66
CA ILE A 12 -4.06 30.79 -26.70
C ILE A 12 -2.92 30.56 -25.68
N GLY A 13 -3.00 29.78 -24.61
CA GLY A 13 -4.03 28.97 -24.02
C GLY A 13 -3.56 28.65 -22.59
N THR A 14 -4.52 28.44 -21.71
CA THR A 14 -4.32 27.86 -20.40
C THR A 14 -3.75 26.44 -20.57
N SER A 15 -2.44 26.28 -20.40
CA SER A 15 -1.78 24.99 -20.18
C SER A 15 -1.14 24.94 -18.79
N THR A 16 -1.73 25.64 -17.82
CA THR A 16 -1.40 25.52 -16.39
C THR A 16 -2.38 24.59 -15.66
N PHE A 17 -3.17 23.82 -16.39
CA PHE A 17 -3.84 22.61 -15.92
C PHE A 17 -3.32 21.45 -16.78
N ALA A 18 -2.98 20.33 -16.13
CA ALA A 18 -2.41 19.09 -16.69
C ALA A 18 -0.88 18.93 -16.69
N GLN A 19 -0.16 19.59 -15.79
CA GLN A 19 0.97 18.91 -15.17
C GLN A 19 0.43 18.32 -13.85
N GLU A 20 -0.32 17.23 -13.95
CA GLU A 20 -0.40 16.30 -12.82
C GLU A 20 1.03 15.90 -12.55
N THR A 21 1.58 16.36 -11.43
CA THR A 21 2.90 15.96 -10.97
C THR A 21 2.97 14.44 -11.06
N GLU A 22 3.95 13.86 -11.74
CA GLU A 22 4.20 12.39 -11.73
C GLU A 22 4.23 11.82 -10.30
N GLY A 23 4.54 12.66 -9.31
CA GLY A 23 4.41 12.36 -7.89
C GLY A 23 2.99 11.98 -7.41
N ASP A 24 1.92 12.32 -8.14
CA ASP A 24 0.54 12.06 -7.76
C ASP A 24 0.00 10.74 -8.34
N SER A 25 0.21 10.46 -9.63
CA SER A 25 -0.32 9.24 -10.28
C SER A 25 0.38 7.97 -9.77
N PHE A 26 1.72 7.94 -9.81
CA PHE A 26 2.50 6.82 -9.29
C PHE A 26 2.16 6.55 -7.82
N GLN A 27 2.16 7.60 -6.98
CA GLN A 27 1.90 7.46 -5.55
C GLN A 27 0.49 6.93 -5.29
N LYS A 28 -0.53 7.43 -6.00
CA LYS A 28 -1.90 6.91 -5.91
C LYS A 28 -1.98 5.43 -6.25
N LYS A 29 -1.30 4.99 -7.32
CA LYS A 29 -1.26 3.58 -7.75
C LYS A 29 -0.55 2.71 -6.72
N ALA A 30 0.61 3.14 -6.24
CA ALA A 30 1.36 2.44 -5.21
C ALA A 30 0.57 2.34 -3.90
N VAL A 31 -0.05 3.43 -3.44
CA VAL A 31 -0.93 3.43 -2.26
C VAL A 31 -2.09 2.45 -2.46
N LYS A 32 -2.75 2.45 -3.62
CA LYS A 32 -3.83 1.50 -3.93
C LYS A 32 -3.34 0.06 -3.85
N LEU A 33 -2.16 -0.23 -4.40
CA LEU A 33 -1.56 -1.56 -4.34
C LEU A 33 -1.25 -1.99 -2.89
N ILE A 34 -0.64 -1.10 -2.10
CA ILE A 34 -0.33 -1.33 -0.69
C ILE A 34 -1.61 -1.60 0.12
N GLU A 35 -2.66 -0.82 -0.11
CA GLU A 35 -3.97 -1.02 0.54
C GLU A 35 -4.55 -2.40 0.19
N LEU A 36 -4.47 -2.81 -1.08
CA LEU A 36 -4.97 -4.10 -1.54
C LEU A 36 -4.20 -5.29 -0.94
N THR A 37 -2.87 -5.22 -0.86
CA THR A 37 -2.04 -6.37 -0.46
C THR A 37 -1.74 -6.43 1.04
N SER A 38 -1.66 -5.27 1.68
CA SER A 38 -1.10 -5.12 3.03
C SER A 38 -2.06 -4.41 3.98
N GLY A 39 -3.10 -3.74 3.48
CA GLY A 39 -4.07 -3.00 4.31
C GLY A 39 -4.69 -3.86 5.42
N GLN A 40 -5.14 -5.07 5.07
CA GLN A 40 -5.69 -6.00 6.06
C GLN A 40 -4.69 -6.46 7.12
N GLN A 41 -3.40 -6.57 6.77
CA GLN A 41 -2.36 -6.93 7.73
C GLN A 41 -2.18 -5.81 8.77
N PHE A 42 -2.20 -4.55 8.33
CA PHE A 42 -2.17 -3.41 9.26
C PHE A 42 -3.40 -3.38 10.16
N GLU A 43 -4.59 -3.74 9.65
CA GLU A 43 -5.79 -3.88 10.49
C GLU A 43 -5.59 -4.96 11.56
N ILE A 44 -5.14 -6.17 11.18
CA ILE A 44 -4.88 -7.29 12.11
C ILE A 44 -3.84 -6.90 13.17
N ILE A 45 -2.72 -6.29 12.76
CA ILE A 45 -1.65 -5.86 13.67
C ILE A 45 -2.13 -4.78 14.64
N SER A 46 -3.05 -3.91 14.19
CA SER A 46 -3.58 -2.84 15.02
C SER A 46 -4.69 -3.27 15.97
N GLU A 47 -5.34 -4.41 15.73
CA GLU A 47 -6.48 -4.88 16.51
C GLU A 47 -6.16 -5.07 18.01
N PRO A 48 -5.02 -5.66 18.42
CA PRO A 48 -4.62 -5.71 19.83
C PRO A 48 -4.48 -4.33 20.48
N ILE A 49 -4.01 -3.33 19.72
CA ILE A 49 -3.85 -1.95 20.22
C ILE A 49 -5.23 -1.33 20.42
N VAL A 50 -6.12 -1.47 19.44
CA VAL A 50 -7.52 -1.02 19.52
C VAL A 50 -8.23 -1.64 20.73
N ASN A 51 -7.99 -2.93 21.01
CA ASN A 51 -8.63 -3.63 22.12
C ASN A 51 -8.16 -3.13 23.50
N GLN A 52 -7.00 -2.49 23.60
CA GLN A 52 -6.49 -1.86 24.82
C GLN A 52 -7.13 -0.48 25.09
N ILE A 53 -7.79 0.13 24.10
CA ILE A 53 -8.47 1.41 24.26
C ILE A 53 -9.84 1.21 24.95
N PRO A 54 -10.23 2.08 25.91
CA PRO A 54 -11.56 2.06 26.52
C PRO A 54 -12.67 2.05 25.47
N GLU A 55 -13.72 1.25 25.68
CA GLU A 55 -14.73 0.95 24.67
C GLU A 55 -15.38 2.21 24.10
N GLU A 56 -15.66 3.19 24.96
CA GLU A 56 -16.23 4.49 24.62
C GLU A 56 -15.35 5.32 23.66
N ASN A 57 -14.04 5.07 23.66
CA ASN A 57 -13.06 5.80 22.85
C ASN A 57 -12.65 5.05 21.57
N ARG A 58 -13.01 3.77 21.44
CA ARG A 58 -12.56 2.92 20.32
C ARG A 58 -12.98 3.44 18.96
N VAL A 59 -14.15 4.07 18.85
CA VAL A 59 -14.68 4.59 17.57
C VAL A 59 -13.81 5.73 17.04
N GLU A 60 -13.55 6.75 17.86
CA GLU A 60 -12.68 7.87 17.46
C GLU A 60 -11.23 7.42 17.29
N PHE A 61 -10.73 6.55 18.18
CA PHE A 61 -9.38 5.99 18.02
C PHE A 61 -9.22 5.24 16.69
N LYS A 62 -10.17 4.38 16.30
CA LYS A 62 -10.13 3.68 15.00
C LYS A 62 -10.11 4.65 13.83
N LYS A 63 -10.82 5.77 13.92
CA LYS A 63 -10.85 6.81 12.89
C LYS A 63 -9.51 7.53 12.78
N GLU A 64 -8.91 7.92 13.90
CA GLU A 64 -7.56 8.53 13.93
C GLU A 64 -6.49 7.55 13.43
N LEU A 65 -6.58 6.28 13.84
CA LEU A 65 -5.71 5.20 13.34
C LEU A 65 -5.83 5.04 11.82
N LYS A 66 -7.05 4.98 11.28
CA LYS A 66 -7.25 4.91 9.82
C LYS A 66 -6.68 6.13 9.10
N ALA A 67 -6.78 7.32 9.70
CA ALA A 67 -6.17 8.52 9.14
C ALA A 67 -4.63 8.45 9.18
N SER A 68 -4.04 7.90 10.24
CA SER A 68 -2.58 7.76 10.35
C SER A 68 -2.01 6.75 9.34
N LEU A 69 -2.77 5.69 9.01
CA LEU A 69 -2.41 4.71 7.98
C LEU A 69 -2.24 5.35 6.60
N LYS A 70 -3.01 6.39 6.26
CA LYS A 70 -2.83 7.12 4.98
C LYS A 70 -1.43 7.71 4.87
N GLY A 71 -0.93 8.31 5.94
CA GLY A 71 0.43 8.86 5.99
C GLY A 71 1.51 7.76 5.91
N LEU A 72 1.23 6.58 6.48
CA LEU A 72 2.10 5.41 6.34
C LEU A 72 2.16 4.94 4.88
N TYR A 73 1.01 4.81 4.20
CA TYR A 73 0.96 4.33 2.82
C TYR A 73 1.70 5.25 1.85
N VAL A 74 1.61 6.57 2.05
CA VAL A 74 2.40 7.54 1.26
C VAL A 74 3.89 7.30 1.44
N LYS A 75 4.37 7.08 2.67
CA LYS A 75 5.79 6.78 2.91
C LYS A 75 6.23 5.46 2.30
N LEU A 76 5.37 4.44 2.34
CA LEU A 76 5.64 3.15 1.71
C LEU A 76 5.64 3.25 0.18
N ALA A 77 4.79 4.10 -0.40
CA ALA A 77 4.76 4.34 -1.84
C ALA A 77 6.09 4.89 -2.39
N GLU A 78 6.84 5.64 -1.59
CA GLU A 78 8.19 6.08 -1.97
C GLU A 78 9.15 4.91 -2.17
N ILE A 79 9.04 3.84 -1.37
CA ILE A 79 9.84 2.62 -1.54
C ILE A 79 9.48 1.92 -2.86
N TYR A 80 8.19 1.91 -3.22
CA TYR A 80 7.76 1.33 -4.50
C TYR A 80 8.35 2.10 -5.70
N ARG A 81 8.60 3.41 -5.56
CA ARG A 81 9.20 4.23 -6.62
C ARG A 81 10.66 3.85 -6.92
N GLU A 82 11.35 3.24 -5.96
CA GLU A 82 12.72 2.75 -6.16
C GLU A 82 12.75 1.44 -6.96
N GLU A 83 11.65 0.67 -6.93
CA GLU A 83 11.62 -0.73 -7.42
C GLU A 83 10.72 -0.92 -8.65
N PHE A 84 9.76 -0.03 -8.88
CA PHE A 84 8.75 -0.17 -9.94
C PHE A 84 8.60 1.11 -10.75
N THR A 85 8.29 0.94 -12.03
CA THR A 85 7.77 1.98 -12.91
C THR A 85 6.26 2.14 -12.75
N GLU A 86 5.71 3.26 -13.21
CA GLU A 86 4.27 3.49 -13.15
C GLU A 86 3.47 2.48 -14.01
N ASP A 87 4.00 2.11 -15.18
CA ASP A 87 3.38 1.15 -16.08
C ASP A 87 3.31 -0.26 -15.45
N GLU A 88 4.36 -0.67 -14.73
CA GLU A 88 4.34 -1.94 -13.98
C GLU A 88 3.30 -1.93 -12.86
N LEU A 89 3.10 -0.79 -12.18
CA LEU A 89 2.01 -0.68 -11.20
C LEU A 89 0.64 -0.79 -11.86
N ASP A 90 0.46 -0.26 -13.08
CA ASP A 90 -0.79 -0.44 -13.83
C ASP A 90 -1.03 -1.91 -14.18
N GLU A 91 -0.02 -2.63 -14.65
CA GLU A 91 -0.14 -4.05 -14.95
C GLU A 91 -0.47 -4.88 -13.70
N ILE A 92 0.19 -4.59 -12.59
CA ILE A 92 -0.08 -5.27 -11.30
C ILE A 92 -1.50 -4.98 -10.83
N LEU A 93 -1.95 -3.72 -10.87
CA LEU A 93 -3.30 -3.35 -10.48
C LEU A 93 -4.35 -3.98 -11.41
N ALA A 94 -4.08 -4.06 -12.71
CA ALA A 94 -4.94 -4.74 -13.67
C ALA A 94 -5.06 -6.25 -13.35
N PHE A 95 -3.97 -6.90 -12.95
CA PHE A 95 -4.01 -8.28 -12.45
C PHE A 95 -4.93 -8.41 -11.22
N TYR A 96 -4.78 -7.52 -10.23
CA TYR A 96 -5.61 -7.53 -9.02
C TYR A 96 -7.09 -7.24 -9.29
N ASP A 97 -7.43 -6.58 -10.40
CA ASP A 97 -8.82 -6.36 -10.81
C ASP A 97 -9.50 -7.59 -11.43
N THR A 98 -8.72 -8.60 -11.85
CA THR A 98 -9.25 -9.88 -12.36
C THR A 98 -9.97 -10.69 -11.26
N PRO A 99 -10.86 -11.65 -11.62
CA PRO A 99 -11.48 -12.53 -10.63
C PRO A 99 -10.49 -13.31 -9.78
N VAL A 100 -9.36 -13.74 -10.37
CA VAL A 100 -8.33 -14.48 -9.64
C VAL A 100 -7.50 -13.55 -8.75
N GLY A 101 -7.17 -12.34 -9.22
CA GLY A 101 -6.49 -11.32 -8.41
C GLY A 101 -7.29 -10.91 -7.18
N LYS A 102 -8.59 -10.66 -7.33
CA LYS A 102 -9.51 -10.39 -6.21
C LYS A 102 -9.56 -11.55 -5.22
N LYS A 103 -9.72 -12.78 -5.72
CA LYS A 103 -9.68 -13.98 -4.89
C LYS A 103 -8.36 -14.10 -4.13
N MET A 104 -7.23 -13.72 -4.75
CA MET A 104 -5.92 -13.75 -4.12
C MET A 104 -5.85 -12.78 -2.93
N VAL A 105 -6.31 -11.54 -3.09
CA VAL A 105 -6.41 -10.55 -1.99
C VAL A 105 -7.23 -11.12 -0.83
N GLU A 106 -8.43 -11.64 -1.11
CA GLU A 106 -9.33 -12.16 -0.08
C GLU A 106 -8.83 -13.45 0.61
N THR A 107 -8.06 -14.27 -0.10
CA THR A 107 -7.69 -15.62 0.36
C THR A 107 -6.29 -15.67 0.96
N THR A 108 -5.37 -14.80 0.55
CA THR A 108 -3.98 -14.78 1.04
C THR A 108 -3.88 -14.72 2.57
N PRO A 109 -4.61 -13.86 3.29
CA PRO A 109 -4.55 -13.84 4.76
C PRO A 109 -4.93 -15.19 5.39
N LYS A 110 -5.98 -15.86 4.87
CA LYS A 110 -6.41 -17.18 5.34
C LYS A 110 -5.38 -18.27 5.03
N VAL A 111 -4.69 -18.14 3.91
CA VAL A 111 -3.58 -19.04 3.56
C VAL A 111 -2.41 -18.83 4.52
N MET A 112 -2.07 -17.56 4.81
CA MET A 112 -0.99 -17.23 5.74
C MET A 112 -1.30 -17.72 7.17
N GLU A 113 -2.53 -17.54 7.65
CA GLU A 113 -2.98 -18.08 8.94
C GLU A 113 -2.77 -19.60 9.03
N LYS A 114 -3.17 -20.35 7.99
CA LYS A 114 -2.95 -21.80 7.93
C LYS A 114 -1.47 -22.16 7.82
N ALA A 115 -0.71 -21.38 7.04
CA ALA A 115 0.72 -21.59 6.86
C ALA A 115 1.49 -21.41 8.17
N MET A 116 1.07 -20.49 9.04
CA MET A 116 1.67 -20.33 10.37
C MET A 116 1.57 -21.62 11.20
N THR A 117 0.42 -22.30 11.19
CA THR A 117 0.24 -23.59 11.88
C THR A 117 1.17 -24.67 11.33
N VAL A 118 1.31 -24.75 10.01
CA VAL A 118 2.24 -25.69 9.37
C VAL A 118 3.69 -25.35 9.72
N GLY A 119 4.04 -24.06 9.74
CA GLY A 119 5.37 -23.59 10.13
C GLY A 119 5.72 -23.94 11.58
N GLN A 120 4.75 -23.86 12.51
CA GLN A 120 4.93 -24.31 13.90
C GLN A 120 5.22 -25.81 13.98
N GLN A 121 4.51 -26.63 13.20
CA GLN A 121 4.76 -28.07 13.13
C GLN A 121 6.17 -28.38 12.63
N TRP A 122 6.56 -27.74 11.52
CA TRP A 122 7.91 -27.86 10.99
C TRP A 122 8.98 -27.40 12.00
N GLY A 123 8.71 -26.34 12.77
CA GLY A 123 9.61 -25.89 13.85
C GLY A 123 9.85 -26.95 14.93
N MET A 124 8.84 -27.74 15.30
CA MET A 124 9.01 -28.86 16.23
C MET A 124 9.83 -30.00 15.61
N GLU A 125 9.62 -30.30 14.32
CA GLU A 125 10.43 -31.29 13.61
C GLU A 125 11.90 -30.86 13.52
N LEU A 126 12.14 -29.57 13.30
CA LEU A 126 13.48 -29.00 13.24
C LEU A 126 14.25 -29.15 14.56
N GLN A 127 13.57 -29.06 15.71
CA GLN A 127 14.20 -29.30 17.02
C GLN A 127 14.78 -30.72 17.11
N SER A 128 14.08 -31.71 16.58
CA SER A 128 14.57 -33.10 16.52
C SER A 128 15.80 -33.23 15.61
N ILE A 129 15.81 -32.51 14.48
CA ILE A 129 16.97 -32.47 13.59
C ILE A 129 18.17 -31.84 14.30
N MET A 130 18.00 -30.67 14.93
CA MET A 130 19.07 -29.97 15.64
C MET A 130 19.68 -30.80 16.77
N ALA A 131 18.86 -31.55 17.53
CA ALA A 131 19.32 -32.40 18.62
C ALA A 131 20.34 -33.47 18.19
N LYS A 132 20.32 -33.89 16.91
CA LYS A 132 21.32 -34.86 16.37
C LYS A 132 22.71 -34.26 16.17
N TYR A 133 22.80 -32.94 16.00
CA TYR A 133 24.05 -32.23 15.69
C TYR A 133 24.61 -31.42 16.86
N MET A 134 23.86 -31.34 17.97
CA MET A 134 24.31 -30.69 19.21
C MET A 134 24.92 -31.69 20.23
N GLN A 135 25.14 -32.94 19.81
CA GLN A 135 25.93 -33.94 20.52
C GLN A 135 27.36 -33.94 19.97
#